data_AF-A0AAF3FMV6-F1
#
_entry.id   AF-A0AAF3FMV6-F1
#
_cell.length_a   1.000
_cell.length_b   1.000
_cell.length_c   1.000
_cell.angle_alpha   90.00
_cell.angle_beta   90.00
_cell.angle_gamma   90.00
#
_symmetry.space_group_name_H-M   'P 1'
#
loop_
_entity.id
_entity.type
_entity.pdbx_description
1 polymer ?
#
loop_
_entity_poly.entity_id
_entity_poly.type
_entity_poly.pdbx_seq_one_letter_code
_entity_poly.pdbx_strand_id
1 'polypeptide(L)'
;MPDEEPGTSKEPATESLLTTFSSKFKDKLWQARQSQRIKDEGEPLTIKSSISYPPGPVYSPPWPTEQTWTAGWKRLKSIYEAEVSMERDVIRKVCTTSFIAAFLLGGASGYQEAGRVYEQTHVGKAYLSQRDALVRRMDYGILKFSINGTKTGVKAMLLAGSIIGITLHVAAYRAHFSPFYFPAFSVAVGGIFSFPLGVIGVAKAIGLGISSGFTLAAGYHLFALSIDKTADESYWYFKNEYEKELQSKVDFDAKVRRVMEENPDMWWKAKAIKYVKQLEEQERQKHDF
;
A
#
# COMPACT_ATOMS: atom_id res chain seq x y z
N MET A 1 -14.84 7.76 -77.18
CA MET A 1 -16.10 7.06 -76.91
C MET A 1 -15.79 5.59 -76.71
N PRO A 2 -16.25 4.91 -75.65
CA PRO A 2 -16.90 5.36 -74.39
C PRO A 2 -15.86 5.45 -73.25
N ASP A 3 -15.95 6.27 -72.20
CA ASP A 3 -16.96 6.44 -71.12
C ASP A 3 -16.92 5.30 -70.09
N GLU A 4 -16.34 5.56 -68.90
CA GLU A 4 -16.89 5.06 -67.62
C GLU A 4 -16.28 5.81 -66.41
N GLU A 5 -17.19 6.23 -65.54
CA GLU A 5 -17.07 7.16 -64.42
C GLU A 5 -16.76 6.47 -63.06
N PRO A 6 -16.48 7.25 -61.98
CA PRO A 6 -15.90 6.74 -60.74
C PRO A 6 -16.94 6.19 -59.75
N GLY A 7 -16.63 5.03 -59.17
CA GLY A 7 -17.40 4.41 -58.09
C GLY A 7 -17.31 5.17 -56.78
N THR A 8 -18.44 5.76 -56.37
CA THR A 8 -18.70 6.37 -55.07
C THR A 8 -19.00 5.28 -54.03
N SER A 9 -18.17 5.19 -52.98
CA SER A 9 -18.46 4.35 -51.81
C SER A 9 -19.51 5.04 -50.91
N LYS A 10 -20.68 4.41 -50.79
CA LYS A 10 -21.71 4.75 -49.81
C LYS A 10 -21.43 3.98 -48.52
N GLU A 11 -21.01 4.67 -47.47
CA GLU A 11 -21.27 4.25 -46.09
C GLU A 11 -21.65 5.47 -45.24
N PRO A 12 -22.95 5.68 -44.99
CA PRO A 12 -23.37 6.49 -43.84
C PRO A 12 -24.57 5.83 -43.15
N ALA A 13 -24.33 4.87 -42.26
CA ALA A 13 -25.41 4.31 -41.44
C ALA A 13 -25.01 3.99 -40.00
N THR A 14 -23.74 3.70 -39.74
CA THR A 14 -23.27 3.26 -38.41
C THR A 14 -22.88 4.42 -37.49
N GLU A 15 -22.35 5.53 -38.01
CA GLU A 15 -21.98 6.70 -37.18
C GLU A 15 -23.18 7.51 -36.67
N SER A 16 -24.30 7.49 -37.40
CA SER A 16 -25.56 8.16 -37.02
C SER A 16 -26.20 7.53 -35.77
N LEU A 17 -26.11 6.20 -35.62
CA LEU A 17 -26.70 5.50 -34.48
C LEU A 17 -25.89 5.68 -33.20
N LEU A 18 -24.56 5.72 -33.28
CA LEU A 18 -23.69 5.91 -32.12
C LEU A 18 -23.77 7.33 -31.55
N THR A 19 -23.89 8.33 -32.44
CA THR A 19 -24.08 9.73 -32.02
C THR A 19 -25.46 9.96 -31.38
N THR A 20 -26.50 9.35 -31.94
CA THR A 20 -27.87 9.44 -31.39
C THR A 20 -28.04 8.68 -30.07
N PHE A 21 -27.33 7.57 -29.86
CA PHE A 21 -27.36 6.83 -28.60
C PHE A 21 -26.61 7.59 -27.49
N SER A 22 -25.48 8.21 -27.81
CA SER A 22 -24.68 9.00 -26.87
C SER A 22 -25.43 10.24 -26.37
N SER A 23 -26.16 10.95 -27.25
CA SER A 23 -26.95 12.13 -26.84
C SER A 23 -28.11 11.74 -25.93
N LYS A 24 -28.91 10.73 -26.31
CA LYS A 24 -30.04 10.24 -25.48
C LYS A 24 -29.59 9.71 -24.11
N PHE A 25 -28.41 9.12 -24.02
CA PHE A 25 -27.86 8.63 -22.75
C PHE A 25 -27.42 9.79 -21.84
N LYS A 26 -26.76 10.82 -22.41
CA LYS A 26 -26.39 12.03 -21.65
C LYS A 26 -27.61 12.78 -21.14
N ASP A 27 -28.66 12.89 -21.95
CA ASP A 27 -29.89 13.58 -21.54
C ASP A 27 -30.62 12.83 -20.42
N LYS A 28 -30.65 11.49 -20.47
CA LYS A 28 -31.19 10.66 -19.38
C LYS A 28 -30.40 10.81 -18.08
N LEU A 29 -29.07 10.86 -18.16
CA LEU A 29 -28.21 11.07 -16.97
C LEU A 29 -28.37 12.48 -16.40
N TRP A 30 -28.53 13.48 -17.26
CA TRP A 30 -28.75 14.86 -16.84
C TRP A 30 -30.13 15.03 -16.17
N GLN A 31 -31.19 14.43 -16.73
CA GLN A 31 -32.52 14.42 -16.11
C GLN A 31 -32.56 13.64 -14.79
N ALA A 32 -31.85 12.51 -14.69
CA ALA A 32 -31.73 11.77 -13.44
C ALA A 32 -31.04 12.58 -12.34
N ARG A 33 -30.01 13.37 -12.70
CA ARG A 33 -29.29 14.24 -11.76
C ARG A 33 -30.13 15.45 -11.33
N GLN A 34 -30.95 16.02 -12.21
CA GLN A 34 -31.88 17.10 -11.86
C GLN A 34 -33.03 16.62 -10.97
N SER A 35 -33.55 15.40 -11.21
CA SER A 35 -34.59 14.81 -10.37
C SER A 35 -34.09 14.50 -8.94
N GLN A 36 -32.81 14.16 -8.76
CA GLN A 36 -32.20 14.06 -7.43
C GLN A 36 -32.04 15.44 -6.77
N ARG A 37 -31.57 16.46 -7.51
CA ARG A 37 -31.40 17.81 -6.95
C ARG A 37 -32.72 18.43 -6.47
N ILE A 38 -33.82 18.21 -7.20
CA ILE A 38 -35.16 18.71 -6.82
C ILE A 38 -35.72 17.96 -5.59
N LYS A 39 -35.32 16.71 -5.35
CA LYS A 39 -35.66 16.00 -4.10
C LYS A 39 -34.91 16.54 -2.89
N ASP A 40 -33.69 17.05 -3.09
CA ASP A 40 -32.85 17.58 -2.01
C ASP A 40 -33.14 19.06 -1.68
N GLU A 41 -33.73 19.83 -2.61
CA GLU A 41 -34.04 21.26 -2.42
C GLU A 41 -35.45 21.54 -1.87
N GLY A 42 -36.24 20.51 -1.57
CA GLY A 42 -37.64 20.63 -1.13
C GLY A 42 -37.88 20.77 0.39
N GLU A 43 -36.86 20.59 1.22
CA GLU A 43 -36.98 20.83 2.67
C GLU A 43 -36.02 21.93 3.12
N PRO A 44 -36.51 23.04 3.73
CA PRO A 44 -35.65 24.04 4.31
C PRO A 44 -34.91 23.41 5.50
N LEU A 45 -33.65 23.04 5.29
CA LEU A 45 -32.68 22.67 6.32
C LEU A 45 -32.42 23.90 7.20
N THR A 46 -33.33 24.11 8.15
CA THR A 46 -33.00 24.82 9.39
C THR A 46 -31.94 23.98 10.08
N ILE A 47 -30.70 24.46 10.03
CA ILE A 47 -29.57 23.92 10.80
C ILE A 47 -29.91 24.12 12.28
N LYS A 48 -30.67 23.19 12.85
CA LYS A 48 -30.66 22.92 14.28
C LYS A 48 -29.41 22.08 14.54
N SER A 49 -28.34 22.77 14.91
CA SER A 49 -27.08 22.22 15.39
C SER A 49 -27.25 21.50 16.74
N SER A 50 -28.05 20.44 16.76
CA SER A 50 -28.19 19.56 17.92
C SER A 50 -28.46 18.14 17.48
N ILE A 51 -27.63 17.62 16.58
CA ILE A 51 -27.42 16.17 16.52
C ILE A 51 -26.53 15.85 17.72
N SER A 52 -27.18 15.64 18.86
CA SER A 52 -26.57 14.91 19.97
C SER A 52 -26.36 13.50 19.46
N TYR A 53 -25.17 13.22 18.94
CA TYR A 53 -24.73 11.84 18.80
C TYR A 53 -24.94 11.18 20.17
N PRO A 54 -25.56 9.99 20.25
CA PRO A 54 -25.48 9.22 21.49
C PRO A 54 -23.98 9.18 21.84
N PRO A 55 -23.59 9.37 23.11
CA PRO A 55 -22.20 9.18 23.47
C PRO A 55 -21.83 7.80 22.96
N GLY A 56 -20.99 7.76 21.92
CA GLY A 56 -20.40 6.51 21.47
C GLY A 56 -19.79 5.86 22.71
N PRO A 57 -19.66 4.52 22.75
CA PRO A 57 -19.06 3.85 23.90
C PRO A 57 -17.83 4.65 24.30
N VAL A 58 -17.84 5.17 25.54
CA VAL A 58 -16.72 5.93 26.08
C VAL A 58 -15.57 4.94 26.07
N TYR A 59 -14.81 4.95 24.97
CA TYR A 59 -13.56 4.24 24.87
C TYR A 59 -12.69 4.91 25.90
N SER A 60 -12.63 4.30 27.09
CA SER A 60 -11.63 4.63 28.07
C SER A 60 -10.30 4.52 27.31
N PRO A 61 -9.52 5.60 27.23
CA PRO A 61 -8.29 5.58 26.47
C PRO A 61 -7.44 4.38 26.93
N PRO A 62 -6.97 3.47 26.05
CA PRO A 62 -6.06 2.38 26.42
C PRO A 62 -4.64 2.90 26.75
N TRP A 63 -4.51 4.20 26.95
CA TRP A 63 -3.26 4.92 27.08
C TRP A 63 -2.88 4.97 28.54
N PRO A 64 -1.70 4.48 28.93
CA PRO A 64 -1.24 4.61 30.30
C PRO A 64 -1.14 6.09 30.67
N THR A 65 -1.97 6.49 31.63
CA THR A 65 -2.10 7.85 32.17
C THR A 65 -0.82 8.35 32.86
N GLU A 66 0.11 7.45 33.20
CA GLU A 66 1.43 7.81 33.71
C GLU A 66 2.47 8.03 32.59
N GLN A 67 2.80 9.31 32.37
CA GLN A 67 3.95 9.75 31.59
C GLN A 67 5.22 9.80 32.47
N THR A 68 5.64 8.66 33.00
CA THR A 68 6.98 8.52 33.60
C THR A 68 7.94 7.94 32.56
N TRP A 69 9.22 8.32 32.59
CA TRP A 69 10.25 7.74 31.70
C TRP A 69 10.26 6.22 31.83
N THR A 70 10.20 5.71 33.07
CA THR A 70 10.18 4.27 33.37
C THR A 70 8.97 3.57 32.76
N ALA A 71 7.80 4.21 32.69
CA ALA A 71 6.64 3.68 31.98
C ALA A 71 6.83 3.66 30.46
N GLY A 72 7.50 4.68 29.89
CA GLY A 72 7.84 4.73 28.45
C GLY A 72 8.72 3.58 27.99
N TRP A 73 9.78 3.27 28.75
CA TRP A 73 10.65 2.12 28.45
C TRP A 73 9.93 0.78 28.59
N LYS A 74 9.06 0.62 29.60
CA LYS A 74 8.24 -0.59 29.77
C LYS A 74 7.31 -0.82 28.57
N ARG A 75 6.66 0.25 28.07
CA ARG A 75 5.83 0.20 26.84
C ARG A 75 6.63 -0.20 25.60
N LEU A 76 7.85 0.30 25.48
CA LEU A 76 8.71 -0.08 24.35
C LEU A 76 9.14 -1.54 24.45
N LYS A 77 9.48 -2.00 25.66
CA LYS A 77 9.86 -3.39 25.91
C LYS A 77 8.70 -4.35 25.62
N SER A 78 7.46 -3.98 25.96
CA SER A 78 6.30 -4.83 25.73
C SER A 78 6.04 -5.10 24.24
N ILE A 79 6.43 -4.21 23.34
CA ILE A 79 6.34 -4.45 21.87
C ILE A 79 7.20 -5.64 21.44
N TYR A 80 8.35 -5.83 22.10
CA TYR A 80 9.28 -6.91 21.78
C TYR A 80 8.99 -8.19 22.56
N GLU A 81 8.47 -8.08 23.78
CA GLU A 81 8.08 -9.21 24.61
C GLU A 81 6.75 -9.82 24.17
N ALA A 82 5.85 -9.04 23.57
CA ALA A 82 4.60 -9.55 23.02
C ALA A 82 4.85 -10.49 21.83
N GLU A 83 4.19 -11.65 21.85
CA GLU A 83 4.17 -12.61 20.74
C GLU A 83 3.50 -11.99 19.50
N VAL A 84 2.48 -11.17 19.73
CA VAL A 84 1.71 -10.46 18.71
C VAL A 84 1.81 -8.95 18.96
N SER A 85 2.44 -8.23 18.05
CA SER A 85 2.54 -6.76 18.07
C SER A 85 2.35 -6.22 16.66
N MET A 86 1.48 -5.23 16.53
CA MET A 86 1.26 -4.52 15.25
C MET A 86 2.59 -3.94 14.74
N GLU A 87 3.39 -3.32 15.60
CA GLU A 87 4.59 -2.59 15.20
C GLU A 87 5.60 -3.50 14.50
N ARG A 88 5.80 -4.71 15.02
CA ARG A 88 6.71 -5.70 14.42
C ARG A 88 6.23 -6.17 13.05
N ASP A 89 4.93 -6.46 12.92
CA ASP A 89 4.35 -6.95 11.67
C ASP A 89 4.30 -5.86 10.60
N VAL A 90 3.93 -4.63 10.97
CA VAL A 90 3.90 -3.47 10.06
C VAL A 90 5.31 -3.14 9.56
N ILE A 91 6.32 -3.10 10.44
CA ILE A 91 7.71 -2.88 10.01
C ILE A 91 8.14 -3.96 9.04
N ARG A 92 7.87 -5.23 9.32
CA ARG A 92 8.21 -6.34 8.43
C ARG A 92 7.54 -6.19 7.06
N LYS A 93 6.23 -5.93 7.04
CA LYS A 93 5.46 -5.74 5.81
C LYS A 93 5.97 -4.57 4.99
N VAL A 94 6.16 -3.40 5.62
CA VAL A 94 6.70 -2.21 4.95
C VAL A 94 8.09 -2.46 4.38
N CYS A 95 8.97 -3.10 5.15
CA CYS A 95 10.31 -3.46 4.68
C CYS A 95 10.24 -4.38 3.46
N THR A 96 9.43 -5.43 3.49
CA THR A 96 9.28 -6.39 2.39
C THR A 96 8.66 -5.74 1.15
N THR A 97 7.58 -4.97 1.30
CA THR A 97 6.91 -4.33 0.16
C THR A 97 7.79 -3.24 -0.45
N SER A 98 8.48 -2.46 0.38
CA SER A 98 9.43 -1.43 -0.08
C SER A 98 10.62 -2.06 -0.80
N PHE A 99 11.15 -3.18 -0.28
CA PHE A 99 12.21 -3.94 -0.96
C PHE A 99 11.75 -4.40 -2.33
N ILE A 100 10.60 -5.06 -2.44
CA ILE A 100 10.10 -5.63 -3.70
C ILE A 100 9.80 -4.50 -4.70
N ALA A 101 9.10 -3.45 -4.28
CA ALA A 101 8.78 -2.33 -5.15
C ALA A 101 10.05 -1.65 -5.70
N ALA A 102 11.02 -1.35 -4.84
CA ALA A 102 12.27 -0.74 -5.24
C ALA A 102 13.21 -1.69 -6.00
N PHE A 103 13.13 -3.00 -5.72
CA PHE A 103 13.85 -4.02 -6.50
C PHE A 103 13.37 -4.04 -7.94
N LEU A 104 12.05 -4.04 -8.16
CA LEU A 104 11.47 -4.05 -9.50
C LEU A 104 11.76 -2.74 -10.26
N LEU A 105 11.58 -1.58 -9.61
CA LEU A 105 11.84 -0.28 -10.23
C LEU A 105 13.35 -0.06 -10.51
N GLY A 106 14.21 -0.40 -9.56
CA GLY A 106 15.67 -0.32 -9.70
C GLY A 106 16.22 -1.34 -10.70
N GLY A 107 15.61 -2.52 -10.77
CA GLY A 107 15.95 -3.53 -11.75
C GLY A 107 15.55 -3.12 -13.15
N ALA A 108 14.32 -2.63 -13.36
CA ALA A 108 13.82 -2.20 -14.67
C ALA A 108 14.66 -1.06 -15.26
N SER A 109 14.99 -0.06 -14.45
CA SER A 109 15.90 1.03 -14.85
C SER A 109 17.31 0.50 -15.15
N GLY A 110 17.84 -0.42 -14.35
CA GLY A 110 19.13 -1.08 -14.59
C GLY A 110 19.16 -1.89 -15.89
N TYR A 111 18.07 -2.57 -16.24
CA TYR A 111 17.93 -3.33 -17.47
C TYR A 111 17.92 -2.43 -18.71
N GLN A 112 17.18 -1.31 -18.65
CA GLN A 112 17.14 -0.32 -19.72
C GLN A 112 18.53 0.29 -19.97
N GLU A 113 19.23 0.65 -18.89
CA GLU A 113 20.58 1.20 -18.99
C GLU A 113 21.58 0.16 -19.53
N ALA A 114 21.46 -1.10 -19.10
CA ALA A 114 22.28 -2.19 -19.62
C ALA A 114 22.09 -2.37 -21.14
N GLY A 115 20.87 -2.20 -21.65
CA GLY A 115 20.59 -2.21 -23.08
C GLY A 115 21.34 -1.11 -23.84
N ARG A 116 21.29 0.14 -23.34
CA ARG A 116 21.98 1.29 -23.95
C ARG A 116 23.48 1.11 -23.94
N VAL A 117 24.05 0.69 -22.80
CA VAL A 117 25.49 0.46 -22.66
C VAL A 117 25.95 -0.71 -23.54
N TYR A 118 25.14 -1.77 -23.64
CA TYR A 118 25.44 -2.90 -24.50
C TYR A 118 25.52 -2.48 -25.97
N GLU A 119 24.54 -1.69 -26.44
CA GLU A 119 24.51 -1.13 -27.80
C GLU A 119 25.73 -0.24 -28.07
N GLN A 120 26.17 0.58 -27.12
CA GLN A 120 27.34 1.45 -27.28
C GLN A 120 28.68 0.69 -27.25
N THR A 121 28.79 -0.36 -26.42
CA THR A 121 30.07 -1.05 -26.18
C THR A 121 30.33 -2.19 -27.17
N HIS A 122 29.28 -2.71 -27.79
CA HIS A 122 29.38 -3.88 -28.68
C HIS A 122 29.29 -3.55 -30.17
N VAL A 123 29.29 -2.27 -30.55
CA VAL A 123 29.47 -1.86 -31.96
C VAL A 123 30.86 -2.36 -32.41
N GLY A 124 30.89 -3.38 -33.28
CA GLY A 124 32.13 -3.90 -33.88
C GLY A 124 32.62 -5.26 -33.36
N LYS A 125 31.94 -5.90 -32.40
CA LYS A 125 32.28 -7.28 -32.00
C LYS A 125 31.61 -8.30 -32.95
N ALA A 126 32.40 -9.22 -33.49
CA ALA A 126 31.88 -10.32 -34.30
C ALA A 126 31.17 -11.34 -33.41
N TYR A 127 29.88 -11.58 -33.67
CA TYR A 127 29.10 -12.62 -33.02
C TYR A 127 29.00 -13.83 -33.95
N LEU A 128 28.98 -15.04 -33.38
CA LEU A 128 28.78 -16.29 -34.14
C LEU A 128 27.40 -16.33 -34.84
N SER A 129 26.37 -15.72 -34.23
CA SER A 129 25.04 -15.60 -34.81
C SER A 129 24.24 -14.45 -34.16
N GLN A 130 23.16 -14.00 -34.81
CA GLN A 130 22.23 -13.01 -34.24
C GLN A 130 21.54 -13.52 -32.97
N ARG A 131 21.31 -14.83 -32.85
CA ARG A 131 20.71 -15.44 -31.65
C ARG A 131 21.68 -15.41 -30.47
N ASP A 132 22.95 -15.72 -30.69
CA ASP A 132 24.01 -15.66 -29.67
C ASP A 132 24.18 -14.23 -29.12
N ALA A 133 24.10 -13.21 -29.99
CA ALA A 133 24.09 -11.81 -29.58
C ALA A 133 22.88 -11.45 -28.70
N LEU A 134 21.68 -11.98 -29.02
CA LEU A 134 20.47 -11.72 -28.24
C LEU A 134 20.54 -12.35 -26.85
N VAL A 135 21.01 -13.61 -26.75
CA VAL A 135 21.16 -14.31 -25.47
C VAL A 135 22.13 -13.57 -24.56
N ARG A 136 23.30 -13.16 -25.08
CA ARG A 136 24.27 -12.39 -24.28
C ARG A 136 23.75 -11.03 -23.83
N ARG A 137 22.97 -10.34 -24.68
CA ARG A 137 22.29 -9.09 -24.31
C ARG A 137 21.31 -9.32 -23.16
N MET A 138 20.52 -10.39 -23.25
CA MET A 138 19.53 -10.76 -22.23
C MET A 138 20.21 -11.13 -20.91
N ASP A 139 21.25 -11.96 -20.94
CA ASP A 139 22.02 -12.37 -19.75
C ASP A 139 22.63 -11.16 -19.04
N TYR A 140 23.26 -10.25 -19.80
CA TYR A 140 23.82 -9.02 -19.25
C TYR A 140 22.73 -8.11 -18.66
N GLY A 141 21.58 -8.03 -19.33
CA GLY A 141 20.41 -7.29 -18.84
C GLY A 141 19.89 -7.86 -17.52
N ILE A 142 19.70 -9.18 -17.42
CA ILE A 142 19.20 -9.86 -16.21
C ILE A 142 20.19 -9.69 -15.04
N LEU A 143 21.49 -9.77 -15.32
CA LEU A 143 22.52 -9.55 -14.30
C LEU A 143 22.45 -8.11 -13.76
N LYS A 144 22.37 -7.11 -14.64
CA LYS A 144 22.26 -5.70 -14.23
C LYS A 144 20.94 -5.39 -13.55
N PHE A 145 19.84 -5.99 -14.00
CA PHE A 145 18.55 -5.94 -13.32
C PHE A 145 18.69 -6.41 -11.87
N SER A 146 19.31 -7.57 -11.65
CA SER A 146 19.42 -8.18 -10.31
C SER A 146 20.32 -7.38 -9.38
N ILE A 147 21.48 -6.91 -9.88
CA ILE A 147 22.43 -6.11 -9.07
C ILE A 147 21.83 -4.75 -8.70
N ASN A 148 21.30 -4.02 -9.68
CA ASN A 148 20.75 -2.68 -9.44
C ASN A 148 19.42 -2.74 -8.67
N GLY A 149 18.60 -3.76 -8.96
CA GLY A 149 17.39 -4.06 -8.20
C GLY A 149 17.70 -4.33 -6.74
N THR A 150 18.63 -5.25 -6.44
CA THR A 150 18.99 -5.57 -5.05
C THR A 150 19.57 -4.36 -4.32
N LYS A 151 20.48 -3.62 -4.95
CA LYS A 151 21.09 -2.41 -4.37
C LYS A 151 20.04 -1.34 -4.03
N THR A 152 19.07 -1.12 -4.93
CA THR A 152 18.01 -0.12 -4.73
C THR A 152 16.97 -0.62 -3.73
N GLY A 153 16.62 -1.91 -3.79
CA GLY A 153 15.73 -2.59 -2.86
C GLY A 153 16.21 -2.51 -1.41
N VAL A 154 17.47 -2.84 -1.14
CA VAL A 154 18.05 -2.75 0.21
C VAL A 154 18.04 -1.31 0.73
N LYS A 155 18.40 -0.33 -0.10
CA LYS A 155 18.37 1.09 0.29
C LYS A 155 16.95 1.54 0.66
N ALA A 156 15.96 1.20 -0.18
CA ALA A 156 14.57 1.55 0.08
C ALA A 156 14.01 0.85 1.33
N MET A 157 14.34 -0.42 1.52
CA MET A 157 13.98 -1.19 2.72
C MET A 157 14.52 -0.53 4.00
N LEU A 158 15.80 -0.16 4.01
CA LEU A 158 16.42 0.50 5.17
C LEU A 158 15.81 1.88 5.43
N LEU A 159 15.57 2.68 4.38
CA LEU A 159 14.97 4.00 4.51
C LEU A 159 13.54 3.92 5.05
N ALA A 160 12.67 3.17 4.38
CA ALA A 160 11.26 3.04 4.77
C ALA A 160 11.11 2.36 6.13
N GLY A 161 11.86 1.28 6.37
CA GLY A 161 11.88 0.57 7.64
C GLY A 161 12.34 1.43 8.80
N SER A 162 13.35 2.27 8.60
CA SER A 162 13.84 3.19 9.65
C SER A 162 12.80 4.27 9.98
N ILE A 163 12.18 4.89 8.98
CA ILE A 163 11.17 5.95 9.19
C ILE A 163 9.97 5.39 9.95
N ILE A 164 9.39 4.29 9.48
CA ILE A 164 8.23 3.68 10.13
C ILE A 164 8.60 3.10 11.49
N GLY A 165 9.76 2.43 11.58
CA GLY A 165 10.27 1.89 12.84
C GLY A 165 10.39 2.98 13.90
N ILE A 166 11.12 4.06 13.63
CA ILE A 166 11.29 5.17 14.59
C ILE A 166 9.93 5.81 14.92
N THR A 167 9.07 6.02 13.92
CA THR A 167 7.74 6.63 14.14
C THR A 167 6.90 5.81 15.12
N LEU A 168 6.79 4.50 14.91
CA LEU A 168 6.00 3.62 15.77
C LEU A 168 6.61 3.49 17.17
N HIS A 169 7.93 3.42 17.27
CA HIS A 169 8.63 3.35 18.57
C HIS A 169 8.46 4.63 19.38
N VAL A 170 8.51 5.79 18.72
CA VAL A 170 8.28 7.09 19.37
C VAL A 170 6.82 7.23 19.79
N ALA A 171 5.88 6.82 18.94
CA ALA A 171 4.45 6.81 19.28
C ALA A 171 4.16 5.93 20.51
N ALA A 172 4.77 4.74 20.58
CA ALA A 172 4.64 3.86 21.73
C ALA A 172 5.31 4.40 23.00
N TYR A 173 6.51 4.98 22.86
CA TYR A 173 7.25 5.57 23.99
C TYR A 173 6.46 6.73 24.62
N ARG A 174 5.97 7.64 23.78
CA ARG A 174 5.26 8.86 24.19
C ARG A 174 3.79 8.63 24.51
N ALA A 175 3.24 7.46 24.18
CA ALA A 175 1.82 7.14 24.27
C ALA A 175 0.93 8.22 23.63
N HIS A 176 1.43 8.83 22.55
CA HIS A 176 0.77 9.90 21.82
C HIS A 176 1.29 9.87 20.38
N PHE A 177 0.38 9.89 19.42
CA PHE A 177 0.67 9.90 18.01
C PHE A 177 0.47 11.28 17.39
N SER A 178 1.48 11.75 16.65
CA SER A 178 1.39 12.98 15.87
C SER A 178 1.73 12.69 14.41
N PRO A 179 0.88 13.08 13.44
CA PRO A 179 1.18 12.92 12.02
C PRO A 179 2.44 13.67 11.57
N PHE A 180 2.86 14.70 12.33
CA PHE A 180 4.11 15.43 12.09
C PHE A 180 5.38 14.60 12.31
N TYR A 181 5.27 13.41 12.91
CA TYR A 181 6.38 12.47 12.98
C TYR A 181 6.84 12.01 11.60
N PHE A 182 5.94 11.87 10.63
CA PHE A 182 6.32 11.43 9.29
C PHE A 182 7.26 12.41 8.58
N PRO A 183 6.94 13.72 8.42
CA PRO A 183 7.90 14.69 7.89
C PRO A 183 9.20 14.76 8.68
N ALA A 184 9.12 14.79 10.02
CA ALA A 184 10.30 14.96 10.88
C ALA A 184 11.29 13.80 10.71
N PHE A 185 10.82 12.55 10.78
CA PHE A 185 11.69 11.39 10.66
C PHE A 185 12.11 11.14 9.21
N SER A 186 11.27 11.43 8.21
CA SER A 186 11.66 11.34 6.80
C SER A 186 12.83 12.26 6.46
N VAL A 187 12.83 13.50 6.98
CA VAL A 187 13.95 14.44 6.80
C VAL A 187 15.20 13.95 7.54
N ALA A 188 15.06 13.52 8.79
CA ALA A 188 16.19 13.07 9.59
C ALA A 188 16.86 11.83 8.98
N VAL A 189 16.08 10.79 8.68
CA VAL A 189 16.58 9.55 8.07
C VAL A 189 17.12 9.82 6.67
N GLY A 190 16.38 10.54 5.83
CA GLY A 190 16.80 10.87 4.47
C GLY A 190 18.11 11.67 4.43
N GLY A 191 18.29 12.62 5.36
CA GLY A 191 19.51 13.39 5.52
C GLY A 191 20.72 12.54 5.93
N ILE A 192 20.56 11.69 6.95
CA ILE A 192 21.64 10.81 7.44
C ILE A 192 22.11 9.84 6.35
N PHE A 193 21.18 9.19 5.66
CA PHE A 193 21.53 8.23 4.61
C PHE A 193 22.08 8.88 3.33
N SER A 194 21.80 10.16 3.11
CA SER A 194 22.28 10.91 1.94
C SER A 194 23.55 11.70 2.21
N PHE A 195 24.03 11.73 3.44
CA PHE A 195 25.27 12.41 3.82
C PHE A 195 26.50 11.98 2.99
N PRO A 196 26.72 10.67 2.70
CA PRO A 196 27.84 10.24 1.85
C PRO A 196 27.74 10.67 0.38
N LEU A 197 26.57 11.16 -0.06
CA LEU A 197 26.34 11.63 -1.44
C LEU A 197 26.68 13.13 -1.62
N GLY A 198 27.10 13.81 -0.55
CA GLY A 198 27.45 15.23 -0.55
C GLY A 198 26.25 16.16 -0.35
N VAL A 199 26.52 17.47 -0.29
CA VAL A 199 25.55 18.51 0.09
C VAL A 199 24.34 18.56 -0.85
N ILE A 200 24.56 18.39 -2.16
CA ILE A 200 23.48 18.36 -3.16
C ILE A 200 22.58 17.12 -2.96
N GLY A 201 23.17 15.98 -2.59
CA GLY A 201 22.44 14.77 -2.25
C GLY A 201 21.55 14.97 -1.02
N VAL A 202 22.10 15.58 0.03
CA VAL A 202 21.35 15.91 1.25
C VAL A 202 20.20 16.88 0.95
N ALA A 203 20.42 17.95 0.19
CA ALA A 203 19.36 18.90 -0.17
C ALA A 203 18.19 18.22 -0.91
N LYS A 204 18.50 17.35 -1.89
CA LYS A 204 17.48 16.56 -2.60
C LYS A 204 16.75 15.60 -1.66
N ALA A 205 17.47 14.95 -0.75
CA ALA A 205 16.89 14.01 0.19
C ALA A 205 15.98 14.70 1.22
N ILE A 206 16.33 15.89 1.69
CA ILE A 206 15.48 16.71 2.56
C ILE A 206 14.22 17.12 1.81
N GLY A 207 14.34 17.63 0.58
CA GLY A 207 13.18 18.02 -0.23
C GLY A 207 12.22 16.85 -0.47
N LEU A 208 12.75 15.68 -0.81
CA LEU A 208 11.97 14.44 -0.94
C LEU A 208 11.40 13.96 0.39
N GLY A 209 12.14 14.11 1.49
CA GLY A 209 11.70 13.73 2.84
C GLY A 209 10.54 14.57 3.34
N ILE A 210 10.59 15.90 3.09
CA ILE A 210 9.49 16.81 3.42
C ILE A 210 8.25 16.46 2.60
N SER A 211 8.38 16.37 1.27
CA SER A 211 7.22 16.13 0.39
C SER A 211 6.57 14.77 0.68
N SER A 212 7.35 13.69 0.74
CA SER A 212 6.84 12.35 1.04
C SER A 212 6.26 12.26 2.46
N GLY A 213 6.93 12.86 3.46
CA GLY A 213 6.44 12.87 4.84
C GLY A 213 5.12 13.64 4.98
N PHE A 214 4.96 14.77 4.30
CA PHE A 214 3.69 15.49 4.26
C PHE A 214 2.60 14.72 3.51
N THR A 215 2.92 14.01 2.42
CA THR A 215 1.96 13.14 1.74
C THR A 215 1.46 12.02 2.66
N LEU A 216 2.35 11.37 3.42
CA LEU A 216 1.95 10.37 4.41
C LEU A 216 1.10 10.98 5.52
N ALA A 217 1.50 12.13 6.07
CA ALA A 217 0.74 12.83 7.11
C ALA A 217 -0.66 13.23 6.62
N ALA A 218 -0.77 13.74 5.40
CA ALA A 218 -2.04 14.10 4.77
C ALA A 218 -2.95 12.87 4.56
N GLY A 219 -2.39 11.77 4.03
CA GLY A 219 -3.14 10.52 3.88
C GLY A 219 -3.65 9.97 5.21
N TYR A 220 -2.82 10.06 6.25
CA TYR A 220 -3.23 9.67 7.61
C TYR A 220 -4.32 10.60 8.18
N HIS A 221 -4.21 11.91 7.97
CA HIS A 221 -5.26 12.85 8.37
C HIS A 221 -6.59 12.59 7.64
N LEU A 222 -6.55 12.26 6.35
CA LEU A 222 -7.75 11.87 5.60
C LEU A 222 -8.37 10.59 6.16
N PHE A 223 -7.56 9.62 6.57
CA PHE A 223 -8.04 8.41 7.26
C PHE A 223 -8.68 8.74 8.61
N ALA A 224 -8.05 9.59 9.43
CA ALA A 224 -8.61 10.02 10.70
C ALA A 224 -9.97 10.74 10.53
N LEU A 225 -10.06 11.61 9.53
CA LEU A 225 -11.31 12.29 9.15
C LEU A 225 -12.39 11.31 8.69
N SER A 226 -12.03 10.23 7.97
CA SER A 226 -13.01 9.24 7.51
C SER A 226 -13.64 8.40 8.65
N ILE A 227 -13.03 8.39 9.84
CA ILE A 227 -13.51 7.67 11.02
C ILE A 227 -14.07 8.65 12.06
N ASP A 228 -14.13 9.95 11.75
CA ASP A 228 -14.55 11.01 12.66
C ASP A 228 -13.78 10.99 14.01
N LYS A 229 -12.48 10.66 13.96
CA LYS A 229 -11.60 10.56 15.12
C LYS A 229 -10.42 11.52 15.03
N THR A 230 -9.87 11.88 16.19
CA THR A 230 -8.61 12.64 16.23
C THR A 230 -7.45 11.80 15.67
N ALA A 231 -6.38 12.46 15.24
CA ALA A 231 -5.20 11.78 14.71
C ALA A 231 -4.56 10.84 15.74
N ASP A 232 -4.66 11.16 17.03
CA ASP A 232 -4.17 10.26 18.08
C ASP A 232 -5.12 9.07 18.27
N GLU A 233 -6.41 9.31 18.48
CA GLU A 233 -7.40 8.23 18.68
C GLU A 233 -7.48 7.24 17.53
N SER A 234 -7.38 7.73 16.29
CA SER A 234 -7.41 6.87 15.11
C SER A 234 -6.21 5.91 15.03
N TYR A 235 -5.04 6.28 15.58
CA TYR A 235 -3.88 5.39 15.63
C TYR A 235 -4.14 4.20 16.57
N TRP A 236 -4.78 4.42 17.71
CA TRP A 236 -5.02 3.36 18.70
C TRP A 236 -6.23 2.52 18.40
N TYR A 237 -7.25 3.14 17.81
CA TYR A 237 -8.31 2.40 17.16
C TYR A 237 -7.73 1.45 16.10
N PHE A 238 -6.89 1.96 15.21
CA PHE A 238 -6.23 1.15 14.19
C PHE A 238 -5.35 0.05 14.82
N LYS A 239 -4.54 0.39 15.82
CA LYS A 239 -3.67 -0.57 16.51
C LYS A 239 -4.46 -1.73 17.13
N ASN A 240 -5.49 -1.42 17.91
CA ASN A 240 -6.30 -2.43 18.57
C ASN A 240 -7.00 -3.35 17.56
N GLU A 241 -7.56 -2.78 16.50
CA GLU A 241 -8.21 -3.57 15.44
C GLU A 241 -7.21 -4.45 14.69
N TYR A 242 -6.02 -3.91 14.41
CA TYR A 242 -4.94 -4.66 13.77
C TYR A 242 -4.43 -5.82 14.64
N GLU A 243 -4.25 -5.59 15.93
CA GLU A 243 -3.79 -6.62 16.87
C GLU A 243 -4.83 -7.74 17.03
N LYS A 244 -6.13 -7.42 17.06
CA LYS A 244 -7.21 -8.43 17.03
C LYS A 244 -7.16 -9.27 15.76
N GLU A 245 -7.00 -8.63 14.60
CA GLU A 245 -6.90 -9.34 13.32
C GLU A 245 -5.65 -10.22 13.28
N LEU A 246 -4.53 -9.73 13.82
CA LEU A 246 -3.27 -10.45 13.86
C LEU A 246 -3.34 -11.66 14.81
N GLN A 247 -3.95 -11.50 15.98
CA GLN A 247 -4.20 -12.60 16.91
C GLN A 247 -5.08 -13.68 16.27
N SER A 248 -6.17 -13.28 15.61
CA SER A 248 -7.05 -14.20 14.88
C SER A 248 -6.29 -15.00 13.81
N LYS A 249 -5.36 -14.36 13.09
CA LYS A 249 -4.50 -15.05 12.10
C LYS A 249 -3.53 -16.02 12.76
N VAL A 250 -2.93 -15.65 13.89
CA VAL A 250 -2.02 -16.53 14.65
C VAL A 250 -2.77 -17.74 15.19
N ASP A 251 -3.95 -17.53 15.76
CA ASP A 251 -4.81 -18.59 16.27
C ASP A 251 -5.24 -19.53 15.14
N PHE A 252 -5.61 -18.98 13.98
CA PHE A 252 -5.93 -19.76 12.80
C PHE A 252 -4.73 -20.58 12.28
N ASP A 253 -3.55 -19.97 12.18
CA ASP A 253 -2.34 -20.69 11.77
C ASP A 253 -1.94 -21.78 12.80
N ALA A 254 -2.16 -21.55 14.10
CA ALA A 254 -1.97 -22.55 15.13
C ALA A 254 -2.95 -23.73 14.98
N LYS A 255 -4.23 -23.46 14.68
CA LYS A 255 -5.21 -24.51 14.34
C LYS A 255 -4.78 -25.31 13.12
N VAL A 256 -4.35 -24.64 12.05
CA VAL A 256 -3.84 -25.29 10.83
C VAL A 256 -2.65 -26.17 11.15
N ARG A 257 -1.72 -25.72 11.98
CA ARG A 257 -0.56 -26.49 12.40
C ARG A 257 -0.95 -27.75 13.19
N ARG A 258 -1.90 -27.65 14.13
CA ARG A 258 -2.42 -28.82 14.86
C ARG A 258 -3.05 -29.84 13.93
N VAL A 259 -3.88 -29.40 12.98
CA VAL A 259 -4.48 -30.29 11.96
C VAL A 259 -3.42 -30.98 11.10
N MET A 260 -2.32 -30.29 10.76
CA MET A 260 -1.20 -30.89 10.03
C MET A 260 -0.42 -31.91 10.87
N GLU A 261 -0.28 -31.68 12.17
CA GLU A 261 0.36 -32.61 13.11
C GLU A 261 -0.50 -33.87 13.33
N GLU A 262 -1.82 -33.71 13.42
CA GLU A 262 -2.78 -34.80 13.57
C GLU A 262 -2.96 -35.64 12.30
N ASN A 263 -2.75 -35.03 11.13
CA ASN A 263 -2.91 -35.67 9.82
C ASN A 263 -1.60 -35.62 9.02
N PRO A 264 -0.69 -36.59 9.21
CA PRO A 264 0.60 -36.61 8.53
C PRO A 264 0.50 -36.69 6.99
N ASP A 265 -0.64 -37.13 6.46
CA ASP A 265 -0.93 -37.16 5.01
C ASP A 265 -1.11 -35.77 4.38
N MET A 266 -1.23 -34.71 5.19
CA MET A 266 -1.45 -33.32 4.74
C MET A 266 -0.19 -32.46 4.86
N TRP A 267 0.87 -32.83 4.14
CA TRP A 267 2.13 -32.07 4.12
C TRP A 267 2.02 -30.66 3.51
N TRP A 268 1.01 -30.42 2.66
CA TRP A 268 0.77 -29.11 2.05
C TRP A 268 -0.12 -28.21 2.92
N LYS A 269 0.44 -27.10 3.42
CA LYS A 269 -0.31 -26.08 4.22
C LYS A 269 -1.61 -25.63 3.55
N ALA A 270 -1.61 -25.48 2.22
CA ALA A 270 -2.81 -25.07 1.47
C ALA A 270 -3.98 -26.08 1.58
N LYS A 271 -3.67 -27.38 1.66
CA LYS A 271 -4.68 -28.43 1.83
C LYS A 271 -5.24 -28.42 3.25
N ALA A 272 -4.37 -28.25 4.26
CA ALA A 272 -4.77 -28.12 5.66
C ALA A 272 -5.66 -26.88 5.91
N ILE A 273 -5.35 -25.74 5.29
CA ILE A 273 -6.20 -24.53 5.36
C ILE A 273 -7.60 -24.81 4.80
N LYS A 274 -7.70 -25.51 3.67
CA LYS A 274 -9.01 -25.87 3.10
C LYS A 274 -9.80 -26.79 4.03
N TYR A 275 -9.12 -27.76 4.64
CA TYR A 275 -9.73 -28.69 5.57
C TYR A 275 -10.25 -27.99 6.85
N VAL A 276 -9.46 -27.11 7.45
CA VAL A 276 -9.88 -26.31 8.62
C VAL A 276 -11.10 -25.45 8.29
N LYS A 277 -11.12 -24.81 7.11
CA LYS A 277 -12.29 -24.03 6.68
C LYS A 277 -13.54 -24.89 6.49
N GLN A 278 -13.39 -26.09 5.93
CA GLN A 278 -14.49 -27.04 5.78
C GLN A 278 -15.04 -27.51 7.13
N LEU A 279 -14.17 -27.72 8.13
CA LEU A 279 -14.60 -28.03 9.50
C LEU A 279 -15.39 -26.87 10.12
N GLU A 280 -14.90 -25.63 10.02
CA GLU A 280 -15.58 -24.44 10.54
C GLU A 280 -16.92 -24.16 9.83
N GLU A 281 -17.07 -24.55 8.56
CA GLU A 281 -18.34 -24.50 7.83
C GLU A 281 -19.33 -25.57 8.33
N GLN A 282 -18.85 -26.80 8.58
CA GLN A 282 -19.67 -27.87 9.13
C GLN A 282 -20.13 -27.59 10.57
N GLU A 283 -19.27 -26.97 11.40
CA GLU A 283 -19.63 -26.58 12.76
C GLU A 283 -20.69 -25.48 12.79
N ARG A 284 -20.59 -24.47 11.90
CA ARG A 284 -21.63 -23.45 11.75
C ARG A 284 -22.97 -24.04 11.33
N GLN A 285 -22.97 -24.94 10.35
CA GLN A 285 -24.19 -25.59 9.89
C GLN A 285 -24.86 -26.43 10.99
N LYS A 286 -24.11 -27.03 11.91
CA LYS A 286 -24.66 -27.77 13.05
C LYS A 286 -25.26 -26.89 14.15
N HIS A 287 -24.84 -25.62 14.23
CA HIS A 287 -25.27 -24.69 15.28
C HIS A 287 -26.50 -23.86 14.88
N ASP A 288 -26.86 -23.88 13.59
CA ASP A 288 -28.05 -23.24 13.01
C ASP A 288 -29.30 -24.16 12.97
N PHE A 289 -29.18 -25.41 13.45
CA PHE A 289 -30.29 -26.38 13.64
C PHE A 289 -30.52 -26.65 15.13
#